data_AF-A0A165KXF4-F1
#
_entry.id   AF-A0A165KXF4-F1
#
_cell.length_a   1.000
_cell.length_b   1.000
_cell.length_c   1.000
_cell.angle_alpha   90.00
_cell.angle_beta   90.00
_cell.angle_gamma   90.00
#
_symmetry.space_group_name_H-M   'P 1'
#
loop_
_entity.id
_entity.type
_entity.pdbx_description
1 polymer ?
#
loop_
_entity_poly.entity_id
_entity_poly.type
_entity_poly.pdbx_seq_one_letter_code
_entity_poly.pdbx_strand_id
1 'polypeptide(L)'
;MATGSRMPPYPLKAPRKHMRLGWKLSQDEIFDIVGDDDHGAQDLSDLAGMKWAARDGAFGDSPFVAFSKERGFYILMVCCKASFKQEFIERHVRAVRECFQIPDSLDSAFGWHMTG
;
A
#
# COMPACT_ATOMS: atom_id res chain seq x y z
N MET A 1 -27.74 40.04 17.97
CA MET A 1 -27.36 38.61 17.98
C MET A 1 -27.32 38.12 16.54
N ALA A 2 -26.14 37.78 16.04
CA ALA A 2 -25.92 36.97 14.84
C ALA A 2 -24.45 36.54 14.87
N THR A 3 -24.16 35.40 15.50
CA THR A 3 -22.84 34.77 15.47
C THR A 3 -22.63 34.19 14.07
N GLY A 4 -22.04 35.00 13.19
CA GLY A 4 -21.56 34.53 11.89
C GLY A 4 -20.56 33.41 12.12
N SER A 5 -20.90 32.19 11.69
CA SER A 5 -19.97 31.06 11.68
C SER A 5 -18.76 31.43 10.82
N ARG A 6 -17.66 31.78 11.47
CA ARG A 6 -16.34 31.90 10.85
C ARG A 6 -15.95 30.50 10.39
N MET A 7 -16.04 30.25 9.08
CA MET A 7 -15.35 29.12 8.46
C MET A 7 -13.87 29.17 8.89
N PRO A 8 -13.28 28.04 9.30
CA PRO A 8 -11.87 28.02 9.68
C PRO A 8 -10.97 28.47 8.51
N PRO A 9 -9.89 29.23 8.78
CA PRO A 9 -9.03 29.84 7.76
C PRO A 9 -8.06 28.86 7.09
N TYR A 10 -8.13 27.58 7.44
CA TYR A 10 -7.35 26.51 6.84
C TYR A 10 -8.26 25.66 5.95
N PRO A 11 -7.83 25.24 4.75
CA PRO A 11 -8.59 24.29 3.97
C PRO A 11 -8.85 23.07 4.85
N LEU A 12 -10.12 22.80 5.14
CA LEU A 12 -10.54 21.50 5.68
C LEU A 12 -10.02 20.49 4.66
N LYS A 13 -8.89 19.83 4.98
CA LYS A 13 -8.35 18.75 4.15
C LYS A 13 -9.52 17.79 3.97
N ALA A 14 -10.09 17.74 2.77
CA ALA A 14 -11.10 16.75 2.43
C ALA A 14 -10.59 15.40 2.94
N PRO A 15 -11.42 14.57 3.60
CA PRO A 15 -10.97 13.30 4.14
C PRO A 15 -10.27 12.58 3.00
N ARG A 16 -8.95 12.38 3.16
CA ARG A 16 -8.14 11.81 2.10
C ARG A 16 -8.62 10.37 1.98
N LYS A 17 -9.54 10.13 1.04
CA LYS A 17 -10.00 8.79 0.70
C LYS A 17 -8.76 8.06 0.19
N HIS A 18 -8.25 7.16 1.01
CA HIS A 18 -7.10 6.31 0.72
C HIS A 18 -7.55 4.86 0.87
N MET A 19 -7.16 4.03 -0.09
CA MET A 19 -7.37 2.59 -0.03
C MET A 19 -5.99 1.96 0.09
N ARG A 20 -5.89 0.91 0.89
CA ARG A 20 -4.71 0.06 0.91
C ARG A 20 -5.06 -1.26 0.28
N LEU A 21 -4.21 -1.71 -0.63
CA LEU A 21 -4.21 -3.07 -1.15
C LEU A 21 -3.10 -3.83 -0.44
N GLY A 22 -3.42 -5.00 0.10
CA GLY A 22 -2.50 -5.83 0.85
C GLY A 22 -2.39 -7.24 0.29
N TRP A 23 -1.20 -7.82 0.34
CA TRP A 23 -0.96 -9.24 0.11
C TRP A 23 -0.41 -9.85 1.38
N LYS A 24 -1.07 -10.88 1.88
CA LYS A 24 -0.60 -11.64 3.03
C LYS A 24 0.43 -12.65 2.55
N LEU A 25 1.64 -12.54 3.08
CA LEU A 25 2.81 -13.30 2.65
C LEU A 25 3.48 -13.94 3.87
N SER A 26 3.96 -15.16 3.74
CA SER A 26 4.93 -15.75 4.65
C SER A 26 6.28 -15.05 4.55
N GLN A 27 7.21 -15.43 5.41
CA GLN A 27 8.57 -14.88 5.41
C GLN A 27 9.31 -15.19 4.10
N ASP A 28 9.28 -16.45 3.66
CA ASP A 28 9.96 -16.87 2.44
C ASP A 28 9.38 -16.15 1.22
N GLU A 29 8.04 -16.01 1.15
CA GLU A 29 7.37 -15.32 0.05
C GLU A 29 7.71 -13.82 -0.01
N ILE A 30 7.79 -13.12 1.13
CA ILE A 30 8.16 -11.69 1.10
C ILE A 30 9.63 -11.52 0.71
N PHE A 31 10.52 -12.44 1.11
CA PHE A 31 11.93 -12.39 0.74
C PHE A 31 12.16 -12.72 -0.74
N ASP A 32 11.43 -13.70 -1.28
CA ASP A 32 11.45 -13.96 -2.73
C ASP A 32 10.94 -12.76 -3.54
N ILE A 33 9.94 -12.04 -3.01
CA ILE A 33 9.32 -10.89 -3.68
C ILE A 33 10.17 -9.61 -3.55
N VAL A 34 10.69 -9.30 -2.36
CA VAL A 34 11.31 -8.00 -2.06
C VAL A 34 12.85 -8.09 -2.03
N GLY A 35 13.38 -9.26 -1.70
CA GLY A 35 14.79 -9.49 -1.40
C GLY A 35 14.97 -9.95 0.05
N ASP A 36 16.04 -10.71 0.29
CA ASP A 36 16.48 -11.10 1.61
C ASP A 36 17.26 -9.94 2.26
N ASP A 37 16.96 -9.64 3.51
CA ASP A 37 17.79 -8.77 4.33
C ASP A 37 17.75 -9.23 5.80
N ASP A 38 18.94 -9.46 6.35
CA ASP A 38 19.19 -9.90 7.72
C ASP A 38 18.68 -8.91 8.79
N HIS A 39 18.21 -7.71 8.39
CA HIS A 39 17.96 -6.58 9.30
C HIS A 39 16.48 -6.30 9.64
N GLY A 40 15.51 -6.98 8.99
CA GLY A 40 14.10 -7.01 9.41
C GLY A 40 13.12 -6.12 8.63
N ALA A 41 11.92 -5.89 9.18
CA ALA A 41 10.75 -5.37 8.43
C ALA A 41 10.81 -3.89 7.99
N GLN A 42 11.61 -3.06 8.67
CA GLN A 42 11.82 -1.67 8.27
C GLN A 42 12.59 -1.62 6.93
N ASP A 43 13.61 -2.46 6.79
CA ASP A 43 14.42 -2.56 5.58
C ASP A 43 13.64 -3.22 4.43
N LEU A 44 12.74 -4.17 4.71
CA LEU A 44 11.82 -4.70 3.70
C LEU A 44 10.91 -3.62 3.08
N SER A 45 10.50 -2.62 3.87
CA SER A 45 9.72 -1.51 3.32
C SER A 45 10.54 -0.63 2.38
N ASP A 46 11.81 -0.39 2.73
CA ASP A 46 12.73 0.40 1.92
C ASP A 46 13.10 -0.34 0.63
N LEU A 47 13.38 -1.64 0.71
CA LEU A 47 13.61 -2.51 -0.45
C LEU A 47 12.39 -2.56 -1.38
N ALA A 48 11.18 -2.69 -0.81
CA ALA A 48 9.96 -2.65 -1.61
C ALA A 48 9.77 -1.28 -2.29
N GLY A 49 10.12 -0.20 -1.59
CA GLY A 49 10.14 1.16 -2.14
C GLY A 49 11.14 1.32 -3.29
N MET A 50 12.36 0.79 -3.15
CA MET A 50 13.37 0.81 -4.21
C MET A 50 12.95 -0.01 -5.43
N LYS A 51 12.42 -1.23 -5.23
CA LYS A 51 11.92 -2.09 -6.31
C LYS A 51 10.79 -1.42 -7.09
N TRP A 52 9.91 -0.71 -6.39
CA TRP A 52 8.82 0.07 -6.98
C TRP A 52 9.31 1.30 -7.76
N ALA A 53 10.25 2.07 -7.18
CA ALA A 53 10.82 3.24 -7.83
C ALA A 53 11.60 2.88 -9.11
N ALA A 54 12.29 1.73 -9.12
CA ALA A 54 13.05 1.24 -10.28
C ALA A 54 12.17 0.86 -11.48
N ARG A 55 10.85 0.72 -11.30
CA ARG A 55 9.89 0.32 -12.34
C ARG A 55 8.92 1.44 -12.73
N ASP A 56 9.35 2.69 -12.60
CA ASP A 56 8.54 3.88 -12.89
C ASP A 56 7.21 3.92 -12.10
N GLY A 57 7.26 3.46 -10.84
CA GLY A 57 6.11 3.47 -9.94
C GLY A 57 5.42 4.84 -9.92
N ALA A 58 4.13 4.87 -10.23
CA ALA A 58 3.38 6.12 -10.38
C ALA A 58 3.44 6.96 -9.08
N PHE A 59 3.87 8.23 -9.21
CA PHE A 59 4.05 9.18 -8.13
C PHE A 59 2.82 9.24 -7.19
N GLY A 60 3.00 8.80 -5.95
CA GLY A 60 2.03 9.01 -4.86
C GLY A 60 1.72 7.78 -4.01
N ASP A 61 2.05 6.60 -4.52
CA ASP A 61 1.79 5.31 -3.90
C ASP A 61 3.12 4.68 -3.46
N SER A 62 3.41 4.71 -2.16
CA SER A 62 4.60 4.06 -1.60
C SER A 62 4.20 2.70 -1.04
N PRO A 63 4.73 1.60 -1.58
CA PRO A 63 4.57 0.31 -0.95
C PRO A 63 5.31 0.30 0.39
N PHE A 64 4.79 -0.45 1.35
CA PHE A 64 5.48 -0.72 2.60
C PHE A 64 5.12 -2.12 3.11
N VAL A 65 6.02 -2.73 3.86
CA VAL A 65 5.86 -4.07 4.41
C VAL A 65 5.54 -3.95 5.89
N ALA A 66 4.41 -4.51 6.31
CA ALA A 66 4.06 -4.62 7.72
C ALA A 66 4.24 -6.07 8.18
N PHE A 67 4.84 -6.25 9.36
CA PHE A 67 4.97 -7.57 9.97
C PHE A 67 3.97 -7.74 11.13
N SER A 68 3.18 -8.81 11.09
CA SER A 68 2.29 -9.20 12.19
C SER A 68 2.96 -10.28 13.04
N LYS A 69 3.65 -9.85 14.12
CA LYS A 69 4.33 -10.75 15.07
C LYS A 69 3.42 -11.84 15.64
N GLU A 70 2.20 -11.46 16.03
CA GLU A 70 1.23 -12.38 16.65
C GLU A 70 0.74 -13.48 15.71
N ARG A 71 0.75 -13.21 14.40
CA ARG A 71 0.19 -14.11 13.40
C ARG A 71 1.23 -14.73 12.46
N GLY A 72 2.50 -14.35 12.60
CA GLY A 72 3.62 -14.93 11.85
C GLY A 72 3.59 -14.68 10.35
N PHE A 73 3.08 -13.52 9.90
CA PHE A 73 3.04 -13.18 8.46
C PHE A 73 3.39 -11.72 8.20
N TYR A 74 3.81 -11.46 6.96
CA TYR A 74 4.05 -10.14 6.38
C TYR A 74 2.85 -9.70 5.54
N ILE A 75 2.64 -8.39 5.45
CA ILE A 75 1.71 -7.80 4.51
C ILE A 75 2.49 -6.81 3.66
N LEU A 76 2.62 -7.11 2.36
CA LEU A 76 3.03 -6.10 1.39
C LEU A 76 1.81 -5.20 1.12
N MET A 77 1.90 -3.93 1.50
CA MET A 77 0.83 -2.96 1.33
C MET A 77 1.19 -1.91 0.29
N VAL A 78 0.21 -1.55 -0.55
CA VAL A 78 0.31 -0.41 -1.47
C VAL A 78 -0.82 0.56 -1.17
N CYS A 79 -0.46 1.80 -0.83
CA CYS A 79 -1.44 2.88 -0.68
C CYS A 79 -1.87 3.34 -2.06
N CYS A 80 -3.16 3.53 -2.29
CA CYS A 80 -3.73 4.04 -3.53
C CYS A 80 -4.40 5.39 -3.29
N LYS A 81 -4.05 6.40 -4.09
CA LYS A 81 -4.65 7.75 -4.02
C LYS A 81 -5.50 8.06 -5.26
N ALA A 82 -6.70 7.47 -5.37
CA ALA A 82 -7.59 7.73 -6.51
C ALA A 82 -9.07 7.45 -6.22
N SER A 83 -9.91 7.59 -7.25
CA SER A 83 -11.27 7.05 -7.26
C SER A 83 -11.22 5.51 -7.26
N PHE A 84 -11.66 4.88 -6.16
CA PHE A 84 -11.67 3.42 -5.95
C PHE A 84 -12.74 2.69 -6.77
N LYS A 85 -12.79 2.95 -8.08
CA LYS A 85 -13.58 2.14 -9.01
C LYS A 85 -12.93 0.77 -9.17
N GLN A 86 -13.72 -0.25 -9.47
CA GLN A 86 -13.24 -1.62 -9.69
C GLN A 86 -12.13 -1.68 -10.76
N GLU A 87 -12.31 -1.05 -11.92
CA GLU A 87 -11.32 -1.00 -12.99
C GLU A 87 -9.97 -0.40 -12.54
N PHE A 88 -10.01 0.63 -11.68
CA PHE A 88 -8.82 1.22 -11.10
C PHE A 88 -8.11 0.21 -10.19
N ILE A 89 -8.87 -0.47 -9.32
CA ILE A 89 -8.34 -1.47 -8.40
C ILE A 89 -7.69 -2.63 -9.17
N GLU A 90 -8.37 -3.19 -10.17
CA GLU A 90 -7.86 -4.29 -11.00
C GLU A 90 -6.57 -3.92 -11.74
N ARG A 91 -6.53 -2.71 -12.32
CA ARG A 91 -5.32 -2.19 -12.97
C ARG A 91 -4.16 -2.03 -11.98
N HIS A 92 -4.44 -1.52 -10.78
CA HIS A 92 -3.42 -1.31 -9.75
C HIS A 92 -2.90 -2.62 -9.19
N VAL A 93 -3.78 -3.58 -8.92
CA VAL A 93 -3.41 -4.96 -8.54
C VAL A 93 -2.49 -5.55 -9.58
N ARG A 94 -2.83 -5.46 -10.88
CA ARG A 94 -1.98 -5.96 -11.96
C ARG A 94 -0.60 -5.28 -11.99
N ALA A 95 -0.54 -3.96 -11.88
CA ALA A 95 0.72 -3.22 -11.87
C ALA A 95 1.63 -3.61 -10.70
N VAL A 96 1.05 -3.75 -9.49
CA VAL A 96 1.78 -4.20 -8.30
C VAL A 96 2.29 -5.63 -8.50
N ARG A 97 1.46 -6.52 -9.03
CA ARG A 97 1.86 -7.90 -9.32
C ARG A 97 3.00 -7.98 -10.32
N GLU A 98 2.94 -7.23 -11.42
CA GLU A 98 4.00 -7.22 -12.43
C GLU A 98 5.32 -6.64 -11.89
N CYS A 99 5.23 -5.62 -11.02
CA CYS A 99 6.40 -5.01 -10.40
C CYS A 99 7.07 -5.94 -9.39
N PHE A 100 6.27 -6.54 -8.51
CA PHE A 100 6.75 -7.40 -7.42
C PHE A 100 6.88 -8.88 -7.82
N GLN A 101 6.45 -9.24 -9.03
CA GLN A 101 6.43 -10.62 -9.54
C GLN A 101 5.64 -11.57 -8.63
N ILE A 102 4.50 -11.10 -8.11
CA ILE A 102 3.64 -11.89 -7.20
C ILE A 102 3.03 -13.07 -7.98
N PRO A 103 3.29 -14.32 -7.58
CA PRO A 103 2.74 -15.52 -8.21
C PRO A 103 1.21 -15.53 -8.21
N ASP A 104 0.60 -16.17 -9.22
CA ASP A 104 -0.87 -16.36 -9.29
C ASP A 104 -1.42 -17.10 -8.05
N SER A 105 -0.63 -17.99 -7.45
CA SER A 105 -0.99 -18.69 -6.22
C SER A 105 -1.17 -17.77 -5.01
N LEU A 106 -0.62 -16.55 -5.07
CA LEU A 106 -0.69 -15.53 -4.03
C LEU A 106 -1.58 -14.35 -4.42
N ASP A 107 -2.37 -14.47 -5.50
CA ASP A 107 -3.26 -13.44 -6.03
C ASP A 107 -4.54 -13.25 -5.20
N SER A 108 -4.38 -13.10 -3.89
CA SER A 108 -5.44 -12.81 -2.94
C SER A 108 -5.21 -11.43 -2.32
N ALA A 109 -5.19 -10.40 -3.17
CA ALA A 109 -5.11 -9.02 -2.71
C ALA A 109 -6.38 -8.66 -1.92
N PHE A 110 -6.22 -8.10 -0.73
CA PHE A 110 -7.34 -7.58 0.06
C PHE A 110 -7.26 -6.06 0.16
N GLY A 111 -8.42 -5.42 -0.01
CA GLY A 111 -8.55 -3.97 0.02
C GLY A 111 -9.27 -3.50 1.28
N TRP A 112 -8.80 -2.42 1.90
CA TRP A 112 -9.59 -1.72 2.91
C TRP A 112 -9.59 -0.21 2.71
N HIS A 113 -10.75 0.38 2.94
CA HIS A 113 -10.95 1.82 2.91
C HIS A 113 -10.51 2.42 4.24
N MET A 114 -9.63 3.42 4.18
CA MET A 114 -9.31 4.24 5.33
C MET A 114 -10.15 5.51 5.26
N THR A 115 -11.10 5.66 6.17
CA THR A 115 -11.72 6.94 6.50
C THR A 115 -10.83 7.59 7.56
N GLY A 116 -9.94 8.47 7.14
CA GLY A 116 -9.17 9.32 8.06
C GLY A 116 -10.04 10.33 8.77
#